data_AF-A0A7W1W5N4-F1
#
_entry.id   AF-A0A7W1W5N4-F1
#
_cell.length_a   1.000
_cell.length_b   1.000
_cell.length_c   1.000
_cell.angle_alpha   90.00
_cell.angle_beta   90.00
_cell.angle_gamma   90.00
#
_symmetry.space_group_name_H-M   'P 1'
#
loop_
_entity.id
_entity.type
_entity.pdbx_description
1 polymer ?
#
loop_
_entity_poly.entity_id
_entity_poly.type
_entity_poly.pdbx_seq_one_letter_code
_entity_poly.pdbx_strand_id
1 'polypeptide(L)'
;MIKNLPNLGIGIGFREQFRADLFLHQTEIDFLEITADHYFDASARKLEELDLLKQHFQLIPHGLNLSLGSAEGIDENYLEKFAQLVDVVKPAWFSDHICFTRSGGKEIGHLAPVPYTNEAVKVFITNISRVKAR
;
A
#
# COMPACT_ATOMS: atom_id res chain seq x y z
N MET A 1 1.80 21.86 7.15
CA MET A 1 2.59 21.36 6.01
C MET A 1 3.56 20.33 6.53
N ILE A 2 3.55 19.11 5.98
CA ILE A 2 4.57 18.11 6.27
C ILE A 2 5.85 18.62 5.61
N LYS A 3 6.76 19.23 6.38
CA LYS A 3 8.05 19.71 5.89
C LYS A 3 9.04 18.54 5.91
N ASN A 4 9.89 18.43 4.90
CA ASN A 4 10.98 17.45 4.76
C ASN A 4 10.58 16.00 4.41
N LEU A 5 9.63 15.79 3.49
CA LEU A 5 9.45 14.46 2.88
C LEU A 5 10.60 14.19 1.88
N PRO A 6 11.16 12.96 1.84
CA PRO A 6 12.23 12.62 0.90
C PRO A 6 11.73 12.73 -0.53
N ASN A 7 12.42 13.42 -1.42
CA ASN A 7 12.08 13.36 -2.84
C ASN A 7 12.61 12.05 -3.43
N LEU A 8 11.71 11.15 -3.81
CA LEU A 8 12.08 9.86 -4.38
C LEU A 8 12.24 9.89 -5.91
N GLY A 9 11.97 11.00 -6.59
CA GLY A 9 12.08 11.06 -8.05
C GLY A 9 10.91 10.42 -8.80
N ILE A 10 11.21 9.72 -9.89
CA ILE A 10 10.25 9.13 -10.83
C ILE A 10 10.22 7.62 -10.65
N GLY A 11 9.03 7.09 -10.35
CA GLY A 11 8.81 5.67 -10.21
C GLY A 11 7.75 5.12 -11.16
N ILE A 12 7.68 3.80 -11.24
CA ILE A 12 6.72 3.06 -12.05
C ILE A 12 6.09 1.91 -11.27
N GLY A 13 4.83 1.60 -11.57
CA GLY A 13 4.17 0.43 -10.99
C GLY A 13 4.76 -0.87 -11.51
N PHE A 14 5.18 -1.76 -10.61
CA PHE A 14 5.71 -3.06 -10.97
C PHE A 14 4.64 -3.94 -11.63
N ARG A 15 5.01 -4.56 -12.74
CA ARG A 15 4.24 -5.58 -13.45
C ARG A 15 5.19 -6.68 -13.89
N GLU A 16 4.85 -7.93 -13.62
CA GLU A 16 5.72 -9.07 -13.91
C GLU A 16 6.13 -9.14 -15.40
N GLN A 17 5.24 -8.73 -16.32
CA GLN A 17 5.51 -8.73 -17.75
C GLN A 17 6.67 -7.81 -18.15
N PHE A 18 6.95 -6.77 -17.38
CA PHE A 18 8.02 -5.80 -17.64
C PHE A 18 9.28 -6.07 -16.83
N ARG A 19 9.35 -7.18 -16.06
CA ARG A 19 10.47 -7.46 -15.15
C ARG A 19 11.82 -7.38 -15.87
N ALA A 20 11.96 -8.02 -17.03
CA ALA A 20 13.24 -8.01 -17.76
C ALA A 20 13.70 -6.59 -18.12
N ASP A 21 12.79 -5.77 -18.67
CA ASP A 21 13.09 -4.39 -19.05
C ASP A 21 13.42 -3.51 -17.84
N LEU A 22 12.73 -3.70 -16.71
CA LEU A 22 13.03 -2.98 -15.46
C LEU A 22 14.47 -3.21 -14.99
N PHE A 23 14.97 -4.45 -15.06
CA PHE A 23 16.36 -4.75 -14.68
C PHE A 23 17.38 -4.26 -15.71
N LEU A 24 17.02 -4.24 -17.01
CA LEU A 24 17.88 -3.65 -18.05
C LEU A 24 18.03 -2.13 -17.88
N HIS A 25 16.99 -1.45 -17.41
CA HIS A 25 16.93 0.01 -17.23
C HIS A 25 16.92 0.43 -15.75
N GLN A 26 17.52 -0.36 -14.85
CA GLN A 26 17.44 -0.16 -13.40
C GLN A 26 17.89 1.25 -12.96
N THR A 27 18.87 1.86 -13.63
CA THR A 27 19.40 3.18 -13.27
C THR A 27 18.53 4.36 -13.73
N GLU A 28 17.46 4.10 -14.48
CA GLU A 28 16.54 5.11 -15.01
C GLU A 28 15.27 5.25 -14.15
N ILE A 29 15.12 4.42 -13.13
CA ILE A 29 13.90 4.32 -12.31
C ILE A 29 14.28 4.50 -10.85
N ASP A 30 13.74 5.51 -10.20
CA ASP A 30 14.11 5.83 -8.82
C ASP A 30 13.39 4.94 -7.80
N PHE A 31 12.17 4.49 -8.10
CA PHE A 31 11.43 3.54 -7.26
C PHE A 31 10.40 2.70 -8.03
N LEU A 32 10.01 1.56 -7.45
CA LEU A 32 8.90 0.74 -7.92
C LEU A 32 7.73 0.79 -6.94
N GLU A 33 6.53 1.05 -7.45
CA GLU A 33 5.31 0.83 -6.67
C GLU A 33 4.89 -0.64 -6.79
N ILE A 34 4.65 -1.29 -5.65
CA ILE A 34 4.15 -2.67 -5.59
C ILE A 34 2.74 -2.70 -4.99
N THR A 35 1.86 -3.53 -5.53
CA THR A 35 0.56 -3.80 -4.89
C THR A 35 0.79 -4.68 -3.68
N ALA A 36 0.54 -4.15 -2.48
CA ALA A 36 0.81 -4.82 -1.22
C ALA A 36 0.07 -6.16 -1.10
N ASP A 37 -1.20 -6.17 -1.51
CA ASP A 37 -2.09 -7.33 -1.47
C ASP A 37 -1.55 -8.57 -2.21
N HIS A 38 -0.70 -8.38 -3.22
CA HIS A 38 -0.07 -9.50 -3.94
C HIS A 38 0.98 -10.25 -3.12
N TYR A 39 1.43 -9.69 -2.00
CA TYR A 39 2.46 -10.25 -1.13
C TYR A 39 1.91 -10.74 0.21
N PHE A 40 0.60 -10.67 0.42
CA PHE A 40 -0.07 -11.23 1.58
C PHE A 40 -0.23 -12.73 1.40
N ASP A 41 0.21 -13.51 2.39
CA ASP A 41 0.20 -14.99 2.38
C ASP A 41 0.78 -15.57 1.07
N ALA A 42 1.81 -14.91 0.53
CA ALA A 42 2.28 -15.18 -0.81
C ALA A 42 3.06 -16.51 -0.91
N SER A 43 3.04 -17.10 -2.10
CA SER A 43 3.86 -18.28 -2.40
C SER A 43 5.36 -17.98 -2.26
N ALA A 44 6.18 -19.01 -2.00
CA ALA A 44 7.64 -18.87 -1.90
C ALA A 44 8.25 -18.12 -3.10
N ARG A 45 7.82 -18.45 -4.33
CA ARG A 45 8.26 -17.77 -5.56
C ARG A 45 7.96 -16.26 -5.54
N LYS A 46 6.83 -15.85 -4.95
CA LYS A 46 6.44 -14.44 -4.88
C LYS A 46 7.23 -13.69 -3.81
N LEU A 47 7.61 -14.37 -2.73
CA LEU A 47 8.53 -13.85 -1.72
C LEU A 47 9.95 -13.70 -2.28
N GLU A 48 10.42 -14.68 -3.07
CA GLU A 48 11.70 -14.57 -3.80
C GLU A 48 11.71 -13.37 -4.77
N GLU A 49 10.59 -13.09 -5.45
CA GLU A 49 10.45 -11.89 -6.26
C GLU A 49 10.55 -10.61 -5.40
N LEU A 50 9.86 -10.56 -4.25
CA LEU A 50 9.93 -9.42 -3.35
C LEU A 50 11.36 -9.15 -2.89
N ASP A 51 12.08 -10.20 -2.50
CA ASP A 51 13.47 -10.12 -2.08
C ASP A 51 14.37 -9.61 -3.21
N LEU A 52 14.21 -10.14 -4.43
CA LEU A 52 14.94 -9.69 -5.60
C LEU A 52 14.65 -8.20 -5.92
N LEU A 53 13.38 -7.80 -5.94
CA LEU A 53 13.00 -6.42 -6.23
C LEU A 53 13.57 -5.46 -5.18
N LYS A 54 13.47 -5.81 -3.89
CA LYS A 54 13.97 -4.97 -2.78
C LYS A 54 15.48 -4.81 -2.78
N GLN A 55 16.22 -5.79 -3.30
CA GLN A 55 17.69 -5.70 -3.43
C GLN A 55 18.13 -4.70 -4.51
N HIS A 56 17.27 -4.43 -5.49
CA HIS A 56 17.64 -3.64 -6.67
C HIS A 56 16.90 -2.30 -6.77
N PHE A 57 15.71 -2.20 -6.19
CA PHE A 57 14.86 -1.02 -6.29
C PHE A 57 14.38 -0.59 -4.90
N GLN A 58 14.22 0.71 -4.73
CA GLN A 58 13.39 1.20 -3.64
C GLN A 58 11.94 0.83 -3.94
N LEU A 59 11.26 0.15 -3.01
CA LEU A 59 9.88 -0.27 -3.19
C LEU A 59 8.92 0.61 -2.37
N ILE A 60 7.76 0.90 -2.95
CA ILE A 60 6.66 1.63 -2.32
C ILE A 60 5.42 0.73 -2.31
N PRO A 61 5.03 0.18 -1.15
CA PRO A 61 3.80 -0.60 -1.03
C PRO A 61 2.56 0.28 -1.18
N HIS A 62 1.65 -0.15 -2.05
CA HIS A 62 0.33 0.45 -2.23
C HIS A 62 -0.76 -0.58 -1.91
N GLY A 63 -1.58 -0.30 -0.90
CA GLY A 63 -2.69 -1.13 -0.46
C GLY A 63 -3.96 -0.86 -1.25
N LEU A 64 -4.82 -1.86 -1.31
CA LEU A 64 -6.11 -1.77 -1.98
C LEU A 64 -7.31 -1.78 -1.02
N ASN A 65 -7.13 -2.28 0.22
CA ASN A 65 -8.25 -2.66 1.07
C ASN A 65 -8.13 -2.21 2.55
N LEU A 66 -7.30 -1.21 2.89
CA LEU A 66 -7.36 -0.63 4.25
C LEU A 66 -8.73 -0.05 4.58
N SER A 67 -9.53 0.31 3.56
CA SER A 67 -10.90 0.80 3.73
C SER A 67 -10.97 1.98 4.70
N LEU A 68 -10.05 2.94 4.56
CA LEU A 68 -9.84 4.02 5.53
C LEU A 68 -11.09 4.88 5.79
N GLY A 69 -12.03 4.92 4.85
CA GLY A 69 -13.32 5.60 4.96
C GLY A 69 -14.43 4.78 5.61
N SER A 70 -14.20 3.53 5.99
CA SER A 70 -15.21 2.66 6.60
C SER A 70 -15.58 3.12 8.00
N ALA A 71 -16.87 3.29 8.25
CA ALA A 71 -17.42 3.57 9.57
C ALA A 71 -17.33 2.36 10.54
N GLU A 72 -16.98 1.18 10.03
CA GLU A 72 -16.81 -0.05 10.82
C GLU A 72 -15.40 -0.21 11.39
N GLY A 73 -14.49 0.74 11.12
CA GLY A 73 -13.09 0.66 11.50
C GLY A 73 -12.22 -0.14 10.53
N ILE A 74 -10.98 -0.39 10.95
CA ILE A 74 -9.96 -1.09 10.16
C ILE A 74 -10.06 -2.61 10.37
N ASP A 75 -9.85 -3.37 9.30
CA ASP A 75 -9.60 -4.81 9.42
C ASP A 75 -8.19 -5.05 9.98
N GLU A 76 -8.13 -5.54 11.22
CA GLU A 76 -6.89 -5.77 11.95
C GLU A 76 -6.01 -6.87 11.31
N ASN A 77 -6.61 -7.88 10.68
CA ASN A 77 -5.85 -8.93 10.00
C ASN A 77 -5.20 -8.38 8.73
N TYR A 78 -5.92 -7.54 7.98
CA TYR A 78 -5.35 -6.86 6.82
C TYR A 78 -4.23 -5.91 7.23
N LEU A 79 -4.47 -5.10 8.26
CA LEU A 79 -3.48 -4.15 8.78
C LEU A 79 -2.20 -4.86 9.23
N GLU A 80 -2.31 -6.00 9.92
CA GLU A 80 -1.14 -6.76 10.35
C GLU A 80 -0.31 -7.26 9.16
N LYS A 81 -0.94 -7.80 8.11
CA LYS A 81 -0.24 -8.24 6.90
C LYS A 81 0.41 -7.07 6.15
N PHE A 82 -0.29 -5.95 6.07
CA PHE A 82 0.23 -4.72 5.47
C PHE A 82 1.46 -4.22 6.25
N ALA A 83 1.37 -4.18 7.58
CA ALA A 83 2.46 -3.76 8.45
C ALA A 83 3.67 -4.70 8.36
N GLN A 84 3.46 -6.01 8.31
CA GLN A 84 4.54 -6.99 8.09
C GLN A 84 5.26 -6.75 6.76
N LEU A 85 4.51 -6.46 5.68
CA LEU A 85 5.13 -6.10 4.41
C LEU A 85 5.94 -4.82 4.52
N VAL A 86 5.42 -3.79 5.20
CA VAL A 86 6.13 -2.54 5.46
C VAL A 86 7.41 -2.78 6.28
N ASP A 87 7.37 -3.63 7.30
CA ASP A 87 8.52 -4.00 8.13
C ASP A 87 9.60 -4.73 7.32
N VAL A 88 9.18 -5.59 6.38
CA VAL A 88 10.09 -6.28 5.45
C VAL A 88 10.68 -5.30 4.44
N VAL A 89 9.85 -4.49 3.78
CA VAL A 89 10.29 -3.60 2.69
C VAL A 89 11.10 -2.41 3.21
N LYS A 90 10.73 -1.89 4.39
CA LYS A 90 11.25 -0.64 4.97
C LYS A 90 11.18 0.55 4.00
N PRO A 91 10.00 0.84 3.43
CA PRO A 91 9.87 1.85 2.41
C PRO A 91 9.96 3.27 2.99
N ALA A 92 10.31 4.24 2.15
CA ALA A 92 10.17 5.65 2.55
C ALA A 92 8.69 6.04 2.74
N TRP A 93 7.80 5.47 1.93
CA TRP A 93 6.35 5.70 1.98
C TRP A 93 5.56 4.42 1.73
N PHE A 94 4.33 4.40 2.22
CA PHE A 94 3.30 3.48 1.78
C PHE A 94 2.01 4.28 1.56
N SER A 95 1.06 3.72 0.80
CA SER A 95 -0.19 4.42 0.49
C SER A 95 -1.37 3.46 0.36
N ASP A 96 -2.56 4.03 0.44
CA ASP A 96 -3.86 3.41 0.12
C ASP A 96 -4.84 4.56 -0.18
N HIS A 97 -6.11 4.24 -0.39
CA HIS A 97 -7.15 5.09 -0.93
C HIS A 97 -7.99 5.74 0.16
N ILE A 98 -8.46 6.96 -0.10
CA ILE A 98 -9.55 7.58 0.66
C ILE A 98 -10.88 7.03 0.13
N CYS A 99 -11.21 5.81 0.53
CA CYS A 99 -12.43 5.11 0.13
C CYS A 99 -12.88 4.17 1.25
N PHE A 100 -14.04 3.54 1.08
CA PHE A 100 -14.35 2.31 1.79
C PHE A 100 -14.51 1.16 0.79
N THR A 101 -13.97 0.00 1.11
CA THR A 101 -14.09 -1.24 0.32
C THR A 101 -14.99 -2.26 0.99
N ARG A 102 -15.46 -1.97 2.21
CA ARG A 102 -16.27 -2.88 3.04
C ARG A 102 -17.39 -2.11 3.74
N SER A 103 -18.58 -2.72 3.85
CA SER A 103 -19.71 -2.19 4.61
C SER A 103 -20.69 -3.31 4.97
N GLY A 104 -21.28 -3.26 6.16
CA GLY A 104 -22.19 -4.27 6.69
C GLY A 104 -21.53 -5.64 6.83
N GLY A 105 -20.24 -5.70 7.18
CA GLY A 105 -19.48 -6.96 7.22
C GLY A 105 -19.20 -7.60 5.85
N LYS A 106 -19.42 -6.88 4.73
CA LYS A 106 -19.24 -7.42 3.38
C LYS A 106 -18.25 -6.60 2.56
N GLU A 107 -17.41 -7.30 1.81
CA GLU A 107 -16.59 -6.69 0.76
C GLU A 107 -17.47 -6.17 -0.38
N ILE A 108 -17.16 -4.96 -0.83
CA ILE A 108 -17.83 -4.26 -1.91
C ILE A 108 -17.16 -4.58 -3.26
N GLY A 109 -15.90 -5.03 -3.23
CA GLY A 109 -15.13 -5.44 -4.40
C GLY A 109 -14.68 -4.27 -5.29
N HIS A 110 -14.89 -3.03 -4.86
CA HIS A 110 -14.39 -1.82 -5.51
C HIS A 110 -14.21 -0.69 -4.49
N LEU A 111 -13.54 0.38 -4.90
CA LEU A 111 -13.30 1.57 -4.08
C LEU A 111 -14.57 2.43 -4.07
N ALA A 112 -15.37 2.35 -3.00
CA ALA A 112 -16.58 3.16 -2.87
C ALA A 112 -16.26 4.57 -2.31
N PRO A 113 -16.87 5.63 -2.87
CA PRO A 113 -16.57 7.01 -2.47
C PRO A 113 -17.10 7.31 -1.08
N VAL A 114 -16.31 8.01 -0.26
CA VAL A 114 -16.78 8.51 1.04
C VAL A 114 -17.70 9.73 0.86
N PRO A 115 -18.71 9.94 1.72
CA PRO A 115 -19.51 11.16 1.70
C PRO A 115 -18.65 12.34 2.15
N TYR A 116 -18.84 13.51 1.53
CA TYR A 116 -18.05 14.71 1.82
C TYR A 116 -18.62 15.46 3.03
N THR A 117 -18.52 14.85 4.21
CA THR A 117 -19.02 15.42 5.47
C THR A 117 -17.94 15.41 6.56
N ASN A 118 -18.14 16.22 7.60
CA ASN A 118 -17.24 16.27 8.76
C ASN A 118 -17.20 14.94 9.53
N GLU A 119 -18.31 14.18 9.52
CA GLU A 119 -18.40 12.86 10.12
C GLU A 119 -17.47 11.87 9.41
N ALA A 120 -17.47 11.87 8.08
CA ALA A 120 -16.56 11.03 7.29
C ALA A 120 -15.09 11.39 7.55
N VAL A 121 -14.78 12.69 7.69
CA VAL A 121 -13.43 13.15 8.05
C VAL A 121 -13.01 12.62 9.43
N LYS A 122 -13.90 12.63 10.43
CA LYS A 122 -13.62 12.09 11.77
C LYS A 122 -13.33 10.59 11.74
N VAL A 123 -14.11 9.83 10.96
CA VAL A 123 -13.88 8.39 10.73
C VAL A 123 -12.49 8.18 10.11
N PHE A 124 -12.18 8.90 9.04
CA PHE A 124 -10.91 8.80 8.35
C PHE A 124 -9.71 9.14 9.25
N ILE A 125 -9.81 10.19 10.07
CA ILE A 125 -8.76 10.56 11.05
C ILE A 125 -8.54 9.42 12.06
N THR A 126 -9.62 8.83 12.57
CA THR A 126 -9.58 7.71 13.52
C THR A 126 -8.86 6.51 12.89
N ASN A 127 -9.26 6.16 11.68
CA ASN A 127 -8.73 5.02 10.94
C ASN A 127 -7.26 5.22 10.56
N ILE A 128 -6.85 6.40 10.06
CA ILE A 128 -5.43 6.72 9.83
C ILE A 128 -4.63 6.62 11.13
N SER A 129 -5.16 7.12 12.24
CA SER A 129 -4.46 7.07 13.52
C SER A 129 -4.24 5.63 13.96
N ARG A 130 -5.22 4.74 13.73
CA ARG A 130 -5.08 3.30 13.99
C ARG A 130 -3.99 2.67 13.12
N VAL A 131 -3.99 2.96 11.81
CA VAL A 131 -3.00 2.42 10.86
C VAL A 131 -1.60 2.88 11.22
N LYS A 132 -1.40 4.17 11.53
CA LYS A 132 -0.08 4.71 11.91
C LYS A 132 0.44 4.21 13.26
N ALA A 133 -0.45 3.70 14.11
CA ALA A 133 -0.07 3.16 15.41
C ALA A 133 0.37 1.69 15.35
N ARG A 134 0.20 1.02 14.20
CA ARG A 134 0.75 -0.30 13.94
C ARG A 134 2.02 -0.19 13.12
#